data_AF-A0A3A0BTI3-F1
#
_entry.id   AF-A0A3A0BTI3-F1
#
_cell.length_a   1.000
_cell.length_b   1.000
_cell.length_c   1.000
_cell.angle_alpha   90.00
_cell.angle_beta   90.00
_cell.angle_gamma   90.00
#
_symmetry.space_group_name_H-M   'P 1'
#
loop_
_entity.id
_entity.type
_entity.pdbx_description
1 polymer ?
#
loop_
_entity_poly.entity_id
_entity_poly.type
_entity_poly.pdbx_seq_one_letter_code
_entity_poly.pdbx_strand_id
1 'polypeptide(L)'
;MKQANRSLSLRGMRLLWMLGAVLLAGWAALPARAATSAISRTLEPVVVSNVFSGTPVDEVFVYTYSAGDGWKQIVHQVDERNAVGAYVASEDGVMDANDEVVFMSGDLGSMATPATWITKTVTSVDPTTIYEVAVTNPLNPAEKGYAYLVRSSTLAPDGSLTPYMQGFNEADQVITAQNYVIGWAEDFGGLDYLALFGGPDILDRTKLRAEISAFGQTQTLTEDAIDTQDVSLDKAGPVRVIVHVVPSDPRLENVISTTTLAYASYIETITRIDASAVPSAATLKSVRLSTDLLPSASGAIYYDENTAAGVTIDGSPDNVAATPFADGWRQVSLDSGTTVQVFSIEGDLQAGKQHFYQDDTSPDNDTGDGMAYGDSGLLLTNPQGGVFAINSAQYFLPNKQGNVGAVWSGNSQQPLVVGVADKGDKGDLTAIYLPLLLQPTPGQ
;
A
#
# COMPACT_ATOMS: atom_id res chain seq x y z
N MET A 1 7.21 -48.02 90.11
CA MET A 1 5.82 -47.49 90.19
C MET A 1 5.85 -45.97 90.18
N LYS A 2 5.60 -45.35 89.03
CA LYS A 2 5.15 -43.96 88.84
C LYS A 2 4.90 -43.78 87.33
N GLN A 3 3.65 -43.95 86.92
CA GLN A 3 3.20 -43.68 85.55
C GLN A 3 2.80 -42.21 85.48
N ALA A 4 3.41 -41.49 84.54
CA ALA A 4 3.19 -40.08 84.28
C ALA A 4 2.22 -39.91 83.10
N ASN A 5 1.11 -39.22 83.34
CA ASN A 5 0.28 -38.63 82.30
C ASN A 5 0.99 -37.38 81.75
N ARG A 6 1.22 -37.32 80.43
CA ARG A 6 1.46 -36.08 79.71
C ARG A 6 0.45 -35.94 78.58
N SER A 7 -0.27 -34.83 78.66
CA SER A 7 -1.25 -34.29 77.72
C SER A 7 -0.68 -34.07 76.31
N LEU A 8 -1.41 -34.53 75.31
CA LEU A 8 -1.28 -34.10 73.91
C LEU A 8 -1.65 -32.61 73.80
N SER A 9 -0.77 -31.80 73.21
CA SER A 9 -1.06 -30.41 72.87
C SER A 9 -1.69 -30.29 71.47
N LEU A 10 -2.77 -29.53 71.40
CA LEU A 10 -3.47 -29.11 70.19
C LEU A 10 -2.57 -28.24 69.30
N ARG A 11 -1.78 -28.83 68.41
CA ARG A 11 -1.18 -28.11 67.26
C ARG A 11 -1.17 -28.89 65.94
N GLY A 12 -1.77 -30.08 65.88
CA GLY A 12 -1.71 -30.95 64.70
C GLY A 12 -2.98 -31.05 63.84
N MET A 13 -4.03 -30.27 64.09
CA MET A 13 -5.36 -30.53 63.51
C MET A 13 -6.04 -29.31 62.87
N ARG A 14 -5.25 -28.45 62.19
CA ARG A 14 -5.76 -27.39 61.31
C ARG A 14 -5.14 -27.36 59.91
N LEU A 15 -4.17 -28.23 59.60
CA LEU A 15 -3.50 -28.24 58.30
C LEU A 15 -4.13 -29.20 57.26
N LEU A 16 -5.04 -30.10 57.68
CA LEU A 16 -5.63 -31.10 56.77
C LEU A 16 -6.99 -30.73 56.16
N TRP A 17 -7.61 -29.61 56.58
CA TRP A 17 -8.90 -29.15 56.02
C TRP A 17 -8.78 -27.94 55.09
N MET A 18 -7.62 -27.26 55.02
CA MET A 18 -7.37 -26.18 54.05
C MET A 18 -6.75 -26.65 52.72
N LEU A 19 -6.21 -27.86 52.66
CA LEU A 19 -5.68 -28.44 51.41
C LEU A 19 -6.76 -29.13 50.55
N GLY A 20 -7.95 -29.39 51.09
CA GLY A 20 -9.06 -30.02 50.38
C GLY A 20 -10.04 -29.06 49.69
N ALA A 21 -10.01 -27.75 50.01
CA ALA A 21 -10.96 -26.76 49.50
C ALA A 21 -10.34 -25.73 48.52
N VAL A 22 -9.03 -25.79 48.28
CA VAL A 22 -8.32 -24.90 47.32
C VAL A 22 -8.04 -25.60 45.98
N LEU A 23 -8.31 -26.90 45.86
CA LEU A 23 -8.05 -27.70 44.64
C LEU A 23 -9.25 -27.84 43.69
N LEU A 24 -10.39 -27.19 43.97
CA LEU A 24 -11.61 -27.25 43.15
C LEU A 24 -12.10 -25.90 42.61
N ALA A 25 -11.37 -24.81 42.85
CA ALA A 25 -11.73 -23.45 42.41
C ALA A 25 -10.59 -22.82 41.58
N GLY A 26 -10.18 -23.49 40.51
CA GLY A 26 -9.06 -23.04 39.69
C GLY A 26 -9.08 -23.55 38.25
N TRP A 27 -10.23 -23.98 37.73
CA TRP A 27 -10.45 -23.99 36.29
C TRP A 27 -11.14 -22.68 35.93
N ALA A 28 -10.39 -21.59 36.05
CA ALA A 28 -10.77 -20.40 35.29
C ALA A 28 -10.74 -20.84 33.83
N ALA A 29 -11.90 -20.90 33.18
CA ALA A 29 -11.96 -21.02 31.74
C ALA A 29 -11.00 -19.96 31.20
N LEU A 30 -9.92 -20.40 30.54
CA LEU A 30 -9.08 -19.49 29.78
C LEU A 30 -10.06 -18.68 28.92
N PRO A 31 -10.01 -17.34 28.98
CA PRO A 31 -10.93 -16.53 28.19
C PRO A 31 -10.84 -17.06 26.76
N ALA A 32 -11.98 -17.49 26.23
CA ALA A 32 -12.06 -17.96 24.85
C ALA A 32 -11.38 -16.86 24.02
N ARG A 33 -10.29 -17.23 23.32
CA ARG A 33 -9.56 -16.30 22.47
C ARG A 33 -10.63 -15.72 21.54
N ALA A 34 -10.92 -14.43 21.68
CA ALA A 34 -11.93 -13.79 20.86
C ALA A 34 -11.57 -14.07 19.40
N ALA A 35 -12.54 -14.56 18.63
CA ALA A 35 -12.34 -14.79 17.21
C ALA A 35 -11.88 -13.45 16.60
N THR A 36 -10.72 -13.46 15.96
CA THR A 36 -10.23 -12.29 15.23
C THR A 36 -11.17 -12.03 14.06
N SER A 37 -11.53 -10.77 13.84
CA SER A 37 -12.29 -10.39 12.66
C SER A 37 -11.37 -10.44 11.43
N ALA A 38 -11.92 -10.81 10.28
CA ALA A 38 -11.20 -10.70 9.01
C ALA A 38 -10.82 -9.24 8.73
N ILE A 39 -9.73 -9.04 8.00
CA ILE A 39 -9.27 -7.72 7.55
C ILE A 39 -10.34 -7.12 6.62
N SER A 40 -10.80 -5.91 6.93
CA SER A 40 -11.75 -5.17 6.09
C SER A 40 -11.09 -4.36 4.98
N ARG A 41 -9.81 -3.97 5.17
CA ARG A 41 -9.01 -3.21 4.21
C ARG A 41 -8.39 -4.13 3.17
N THR A 42 -9.21 -4.66 2.28
CA THR A 42 -8.83 -5.73 1.34
C THR A 42 -8.10 -5.26 0.08
N LEU A 43 -8.06 -3.95 -0.18
CA LEU A 43 -7.46 -3.38 -1.40
C LEU A 43 -5.97 -3.06 -1.26
N GLU A 44 -5.42 -3.16 -0.04
CA GLU A 44 -4.04 -2.80 0.21
C GLU A 44 -3.10 -3.99 -0.03
N PRO A 45 -1.93 -3.76 -0.63
CA PRO A 45 -0.94 -4.81 -0.78
C PRO A 45 -0.28 -5.14 0.55
N VAL A 46 0.15 -6.39 0.69
CA VAL A 46 1.08 -6.84 1.72
C VAL A 46 2.41 -7.08 1.03
N VAL A 47 3.43 -6.32 1.42
CA VAL A 47 4.80 -6.40 0.88
C VAL A 47 5.70 -6.92 2.00
N VAL A 48 6.45 -7.97 1.72
CA VAL A 48 7.38 -8.61 2.67
C VAL A 48 8.76 -8.72 2.02
N SER A 49 9.77 -8.15 2.67
CA SER A 49 11.18 -8.24 2.23
C SER A 49 12.03 -8.99 3.25
N ASN A 50 13.29 -9.24 2.91
CA ASN A 50 14.28 -9.85 3.80
C ASN A 50 13.84 -11.23 4.34
N VAL A 51 13.28 -12.04 3.44
CA VAL A 51 12.87 -13.42 3.66
C VAL A 51 13.53 -14.32 2.61
N PHE A 52 13.75 -15.59 2.92
CA PHE A 52 14.28 -16.59 1.96
C PHE A 52 15.65 -16.29 1.32
N SER A 53 16.52 -15.50 1.94
CA SER A 53 17.84 -15.17 1.37
C SER A 53 18.58 -16.39 0.79
N GLY A 54 18.95 -16.31 -0.49
CA GLY A 54 19.61 -17.38 -1.24
C GLY A 54 18.66 -18.42 -1.86
N THR A 55 17.35 -18.23 -1.79
CA THR A 55 16.34 -19.13 -2.38
C THR A 55 15.98 -18.66 -3.79
N PRO A 56 15.90 -19.55 -4.81
CA PRO A 56 15.39 -19.16 -6.12
C PRO A 56 13.99 -18.55 -6.03
N VAL A 57 13.73 -17.47 -6.78
CA VAL A 57 12.46 -16.73 -6.70
C VAL A 57 11.25 -17.59 -7.12
N ASP A 58 11.46 -18.61 -7.96
CA ASP A 58 10.45 -19.57 -8.41
C ASP A 58 10.20 -20.72 -7.42
N GLU A 59 10.94 -20.78 -6.31
CA GLU A 59 10.70 -21.71 -5.19
C GLU A 59 9.90 -21.07 -4.05
N VAL A 60 9.51 -19.81 -4.16
CA VAL A 60 8.73 -19.08 -3.13
C VAL A 60 7.24 -19.15 -3.47
N PHE A 61 6.42 -19.53 -2.49
CA PHE A 61 4.97 -19.60 -2.63
C PHE A 61 4.27 -18.95 -1.44
N VAL A 62 3.06 -18.46 -1.65
CA VAL A 62 2.22 -17.89 -0.58
C VAL A 62 0.94 -18.68 -0.41
N TYR A 63 0.63 -19.02 0.84
CA TYR A 63 -0.56 -19.75 1.24
C TYR A 63 -1.40 -18.97 2.25
N THR A 64 -2.69 -19.24 2.23
CA THR A 64 -3.65 -18.83 3.25
C THR A 64 -4.27 -20.06 3.90
N TYR A 65 -4.72 -19.92 5.16
CA TYR A 65 -5.41 -20.98 5.90
C TYR A 65 -6.81 -20.51 6.30
N SER A 66 -7.81 -21.36 6.11
CA SER A 66 -9.12 -21.20 6.74
C SER A 66 -9.60 -22.50 7.37
N ALA A 67 -10.37 -22.40 8.45
CA ALA A 67 -10.89 -23.58 9.14
C ALA A 67 -11.86 -24.41 8.27
N GLY A 68 -12.56 -23.76 7.33
CA GLY A 68 -13.52 -24.41 6.43
C GLY A 68 -12.87 -25.06 5.21
N ASP A 69 -11.89 -24.39 4.60
CA ASP A 69 -11.33 -24.82 3.32
C ASP A 69 -9.91 -25.38 3.41
N GLY A 70 -9.26 -25.29 4.58
CA GLY A 70 -7.88 -25.70 4.76
C GLY A 70 -6.89 -24.72 4.12
N TRP A 71 -5.78 -25.27 3.63
CA TRP A 71 -4.69 -24.54 3.00
C TRP A 71 -4.95 -24.32 1.51
N LYS A 72 -4.75 -23.10 1.04
CA LYS A 72 -4.84 -22.72 -0.37
C LYS A 72 -3.68 -21.82 -0.74
N GLN A 73 -3.13 -22.01 -1.94
CA GLN A 73 -2.24 -21.00 -2.52
C GLN A 73 -3.03 -19.71 -2.77
N ILE A 74 -2.34 -18.58 -2.74
CA ILE A 74 -2.89 -17.28 -3.13
C ILE A 74 -2.01 -16.65 -4.20
N VAL A 75 -2.61 -15.72 -4.96
CA VAL A 75 -1.89 -14.96 -5.98
C VAL A 75 -0.78 -14.18 -5.29
N HIS A 76 0.44 -14.35 -5.76
CA HIS A 76 1.61 -13.65 -5.24
C HIS A 76 2.57 -13.34 -6.37
N GLN A 77 3.51 -12.45 -6.08
CA GLN A 77 4.53 -11.99 -7.00
C GLN A 77 5.83 -11.80 -6.22
N VAL A 78 6.95 -12.11 -6.86
CA VAL A 78 8.29 -11.75 -6.36
C VAL A 78 8.84 -10.65 -7.26
N ASP A 79 9.21 -9.54 -6.64
CA ASP A 79 9.79 -8.38 -7.31
C ASP A 79 11.26 -8.26 -6.91
N GLU A 80 12.12 -8.33 -7.92
CA GLU A 80 13.57 -8.18 -7.75
C GLU A 80 13.96 -6.70 -7.83
N ARG A 81 14.95 -6.31 -7.03
CA ARG A 81 15.49 -4.95 -7.04
C ARG A 81 17.00 -4.97 -7.17
N ASN A 82 17.54 -4.15 -8.06
CA ASN A 82 18.99 -4.05 -8.19
C ASN A 82 19.67 -3.38 -6.97
N ALA A 83 21.01 -3.34 -6.97
CA ALA A 83 21.80 -2.75 -5.90
C ALA A 83 21.51 -1.26 -5.57
N VAL A 84 20.89 -0.50 -6.48
CA VAL A 84 20.47 0.89 -6.24
C VAL A 84 19.01 1.00 -5.78
N GLY A 85 18.31 -0.13 -5.62
CA GLY A 85 16.95 -0.23 -5.13
C GLY A 85 15.86 -0.08 -6.19
N ALA A 86 16.23 -0.02 -7.48
CA ALA A 86 15.29 0.07 -8.58
C ALA A 86 14.75 -1.31 -8.95
N TYR A 87 13.46 -1.38 -9.26
CA TYR A 87 12.82 -2.60 -9.74
C TYR A 87 13.39 -3.02 -11.09
N VAL A 88 13.50 -4.33 -11.29
CA VAL A 88 13.95 -4.91 -12.56
C VAL A 88 13.11 -6.13 -12.92
N ALA A 89 12.98 -6.42 -14.21
CA ALA A 89 12.19 -7.56 -14.68
C ALA A 89 12.74 -8.89 -14.15
N SER A 90 14.07 -8.97 -14.12
CA SER A 90 14.88 -10.03 -13.51
C SER A 90 16.24 -9.46 -13.09
N GLU A 91 16.75 -9.82 -11.91
CA GLU A 91 18.14 -9.58 -11.53
C GLU A 91 18.96 -10.87 -11.70
N ASP A 92 18.97 -11.71 -10.67
CA ASP A 92 19.74 -12.96 -10.63
C ASP A 92 18.86 -14.19 -10.40
N GLY A 93 17.55 -13.99 -10.20
CA GLY A 93 16.57 -15.03 -9.95
C GLY A 93 16.66 -15.63 -8.55
N VAL A 94 17.30 -14.95 -7.59
CA VAL A 94 17.52 -15.44 -6.24
C VAL A 94 17.11 -14.37 -5.22
N MET A 95 16.22 -14.76 -4.29
CA MET A 95 15.79 -13.92 -3.17
C MET A 95 16.99 -13.35 -2.39
N ASP A 96 17.06 -12.04 -2.26
CA ASP A 96 18.02 -11.35 -1.41
C ASP A 96 17.35 -10.43 -0.36
N ALA A 97 18.09 -9.46 0.18
CA ALA A 97 17.59 -8.58 1.23
C ALA A 97 16.63 -7.48 0.74
N ASN A 98 16.72 -7.05 -0.51
CA ASN A 98 15.92 -5.96 -1.06
C ASN A 98 14.71 -6.45 -1.87
N ASP A 99 14.69 -7.74 -2.25
CA ASP A 99 13.56 -8.35 -2.94
C ASP A 99 12.27 -8.35 -2.11
N GLU A 100 11.15 -8.34 -2.83
CA GLU A 100 9.82 -8.22 -2.26
C GLU A 100 8.91 -9.38 -2.67
N VAL A 101 8.30 -10.05 -1.68
CA VAL A 101 7.16 -10.93 -1.90
C VAL A 101 5.89 -10.12 -1.68
N VAL A 102 5.03 -10.07 -2.69
CA VAL A 102 3.84 -9.21 -2.73
C VAL A 102 2.58 -10.04 -2.96
N PHE A 103 1.53 -9.75 -2.19
CA PHE A 103 0.18 -10.33 -2.33
C PHE A 103 -0.87 -9.36 -1.78
N MET A 104 -2.16 -9.63 -1.98
CA MET A 104 -3.23 -8.72 -1.55
C MET A 104 -3.74 -9.06 -0.15
N SER A 105 -4.00 -8.05 0.67
CA SER A 105 -4.60 -8.22 2.00
C SER A 105 -5.98 -8.88 1.99
N GLY A 106 -6.71 -8.76 0.87
CA GLY A 106 -7.99 -9.46 0.65
C GLY A 106 -7.89 -11.00 0.67
N ASP A 107 -6.70 -11.57 0.46
CA ASP A 107 -6.47 -13.02 0.44
C ASP A 107 -6.08 -13.59 1.80
N LEU A 108 -5.96 -12.74 2.82
CA LEU A 108 -5.54 -13.15 4.16
C LEU A 108 -6.57 -14.06 4.82
N GLY A 109 -6.05 -15.09 5.49
CA GLY A 109 -6.85 -16.10 6.17
C GLY A 109 -6.80 -15.99 7.69
N SER A 110 -7.21 -17.07 8.33
CA SER A 110 -7.10 -17.28 9.77
C SER A 110 -5.71 -17.77 10.16
N MET A 111 -5.33 -17.51 11.41
CA MET A 111 -4.12 -18.09 11.99
C MET A 111 -4.23 -19.63 12.02
N ALA A 112 -3.25 -20.30 11.42
CA ALA A 112 -3.08 -21.74 11.54
C ALA A 112 -2.67 -22.13 12.97
N THR A 113 -3.14 -23.28 13.42
CA THR A 113 -2.75 -23.85 14.71
C THR A 113 -1.68 -24.91 14.52
N PRO A 114 -0.96 -25.31 15.58
CA PRO A 114 -0.04 -26.45 15.50
C PRO A 114 -0.71 -27.74 15.00
N ALA A 115 -2.01 -27.93 15.24
CA ALA A 115 -2.75 -29.09 14.76
C ALA A 115 -2.98 -29.06 13.24
N THR A 116 -3.05 -27.87 12.65
CA THR A 116 -3.39 -27.62 11.26
C THR A 116 -2.22 -27.03 10.47
N TRP A 117 -1.00 -27.17 10.97
CA TRP A 117 0.19 -26.59 10.35
C TRP A 117 0.42 -27.10 8.93
N ILE A 118 0.94 -26.23 8.04
CA ILE A 118 0.96 -26.48 6.59
C ILE A 118 1.67 -27.77 6.20
N THR A 119 2.80 -28.09 6.85
CA THR A 119 3.61 -29.29 6.58
C THR A 119 2.88 -30.61 6.86
N LYS A 120 1.78 -30.57 7.63
CA LYS A 120 0.93 -31.74 7.88
C LYS A 120 0.03 -32.09 6.69
N THR A 121 -0.17 -31.15 5.78
CA THR A 121 -1.13 -31.28 4.66
C THR A 121 -0.47 -31.09 3.30
N VAL A 122 0.47 -30.15 3.20
CA VAL A 122 1.24 -29.85 1.99
C VAL A 122 2.65 -30.38 2.17
N THR A 123 2.86 -31.65 1.85
CA THR A 123 4.12 -32.38 2.14
C THR A 123 5.30 -31.96 1.29
N SER A 124 5.07 -31.18 0.23
CA SER A 124 6.10 -30.62 -0.66
C SER A 124 6.74 -29.33 -0.11
N VAL A 125 6.16 -28.72 0.92
CA VAL A 125 6.74 -27.54 1.59
C VAL A 125 8.00 -27.95 2.36
N ASP A 126 9.08 -27.18 2.21
CA ASP A 126 10.26 -27.30 3.05
C ASP A 126 9.89 -26.93 4.49
N PRO A 127 9.91 -27.89 5.44
CA PRO A 127 9.49 -27.63 6.80
C PRO A 127 10.42 -26.65 7.52
N THR A 128 11.67 -26.49 7.06
CA THR A 128 12.67 -25.64 7.74
C THR A 128 12.55 -24.16 7.37
N THR A 129 11.79 -23.83 6.32
CA THR A 129 11.75 -22.48 5.75
C THR A 129 10.30 -22.05 5.50
N ILE A 130 9.65 -21.59 6.57
CA ILE A 130 8.26 -21.12 6.58
C ILE A 130 8.21 -19.80 7.34
N TYR A 131 7.60 -18.76 6.76
CA TYR A 131 7.34 -17.50 7.44
C TYR A 131 5.83 -17.31 7.62
N GLU A 132 5.40 -17.09 8.85
CA GLU A 132 4.06 -16.63 9.17
C GLU A 132 4.03 -15.10 9.07
N VAL A 133 3.11 -14.58 8.26
CA VAL A 133 2.88 -13.15 8.08
C VAL A 133 1.56 -12.79 8.72
N ALA A 134 1.62 -12.05 9.82
CA ALA A 134 0.47 -11.54 10.54
C ALA A 134 0.25 -10.08 10.15
N VAL A 135 -0.94 -9.77 9.64
CA VAL A 135 -1.34 -8.42 9.25
C VAL A 135 -2.40 -7.91 10.21
N THR A 136 -2.22 -6.70 10.72
CA THR A 136 -3.16 -6.06 11.67
C THR A 136 -3.59 -4.70 11.13
N ASN A 137 -4.89 -4.42 11.19
CA ASN A 137 -5.40 -3.07 10.92
C ASN A 137 -5.14 -2.17 12.15
N PRO A 138 -4.29 -1.13 12.07
CA PRO A 138 -4.01 -0.27 13.23
C PRO A 138 -5.23 0.53 13.68
N LEU A 139 -6.15 0.86 12.77
CA LEU A 139 -7.40 1.57 13.07
C LEU A 139 -8.43 0.68 13.78
N ASN A 140 -8.31 -0.64 13.62
CA ASN A 140 -9.12 -1.64 14.32
C ASN A 140 -8.29 -2.88 14.65
N PRO A 141 -7.52 -2.90 15.76
CA PRO A 141 -6.58 -3.98 16.08
C PRO A 141 -7.21 -5.37 16.30
N ALA A 142 -8.55 -5.45 16.35
CA ALA A 142 -9.29 -6.71 16.37
C ALA A 142 -9.36 -7.39 14.99
N GLU A 143 -9.15 -6.63 13.91
CA GLU A 143 -9.02 -7.15 12.56
C GLU A 143 -7.60 -7.64 12.30
N LYS A 144 -7.49 -8.94 12.04
CA LYS A 144 -6.21 -9.59 11.75
C LYS A 144 -6.38 -10.61 10.65
N GLY A 145 -5.36 -10.70 9.82
CA GLY A 145 -5.26 -11.67 8.74
C GLY A 145 -3.90 -12.32 8.73
N TYR A 146 -3.83 -13.55 8.21
CA TYR A 146 -2.60 -14.33 8.18
C TYR A 146 -2.34 -14.91 6.78
N ALA A 147 -1.09 -14.84 6.36
CA ALA A 147 -0.56 -15.56 5.22
C ALA A 147 0.72 -16.30 5.62
N TYR A 148 1.12 -17.26 4.80
CA TYR A 148 2.23 -18.14 5.06
C TYR A 148 3.08 -18.23 3.81
N LEU A 149 4.28 -17.66 3.89
CA LEU A 149 5.25 -17.77 2.82
C LEU A 149 6.02 -19.06 3.05
N VAL A 150 6.17 -19.85 2.00
CA VAL A 150 6.83 -21.16 2.06
C VAL A 150 7.81 -21.31 0.93
N ARG A 151 8.84 -22.12 1.17
CA ARG A 151 9.74 -22.59 0.14
C ARG A 151 9.35 -23.98 -0.34
N SER A 152 9.47 -24.24 -1.64
CA SER A 152 9.47 -25.59 -2.19
C SER A 152 10.14 -25.64 -3.56
N SER A 153 10.98 -26.65 -3.79
CA SER A 153 11.57 -26.93 -5.12
C SER A 153 10.69 -27.82 -6.01
N THR A 154 9.49 -28.18 -5.55
CA THR A 154 8.61 -29.14 -6.24
C THR A 154 7.17 -28.67 -6.39
N LEU A 155 6.77 -27.63 -5.66
CA LEU A 155 5.48 -27.00 -5.88
C LEU A 155 5.47 -26.27 -7.23
N ALA A 156 4.27 -26.19 -7.79
CA ALA A 156 3.96 -25.29 -8.89
C ALA A 156 2.83 -24.34 -8.45
N PRO A 157 2.74 -23.15 -9.05
CA PRO A 157 1.59 -22.28 -8.85
C PRO A 157 0.28 -23.03 -9.15
N ASP A 158 -0.72 -22.86 -8.30
CA ASP A 158 -2.05 -23.43 -8.55
C ASP A 158 -2.66 -22.77 -9.80
N GLY A 159 -2.92 -23.57 -10.84
CA GLY A 159 -3.45 -23.09 -12.12
C GLY A 159 -4.88 -22.52 -12.06
N SER A 160 -5.56 -22.61 -10.91
CA SER A 160 -6.85 -21.95 -10.67
C SER A 160 -6.73 -20.52 -10.15
N LEU A 161 -5.52 -20.08 -9.79
CA LEU A 161 -5.27 -18.70 -9.36
C LEU A 161 -5.57 -17.72 -10.50
N THR A 162 -6.39 -16.71 -10.22
CA THR A 162 -6.74 -15.66 -11.17
C THR A 162 -5.88 -14.43 -10.89
N PRO A 163 -5.02 -13.98 -11.83
CA PRO A 163 -4.25 -12.75 -11.67
C PRO A 163 -5.14 -11.53 -11.40
N TYR A 164 -4.65 -10.61 -10.59
CA TYR A 164 -5.24 -9.29 -10.37
C TYR A 164 -5.00 -8.35 -11.54
N MET A 165 -3.88 -8.55 -12.24
CA MET A 165 -3.47 -7.78 -13.40
C MET A 165 -3.63 -8.63 -14.65
N GLN A 166 -4.22 -8.04 -15.70
CA GLN A 166 -4.29 -8.68 -17.02
C GLN A 166 -2.99 -8.46 -17.81
N GLY A 167 -2.23 -7.40 -17.47
CA GLY A 167 -0.88 -7.16 -17.96
C GLY A 167 -0.63 -5.71 -18.37
N PHE A 168 0.52 -5.51 -19.00
CA PHE A 168 0.90 -4.28 -19.69
C PHE A 168 0.96 -4.54 -21.19
N ASN A 169 0.33 -3.69 -21.99
CA ASN A 169 0.47 -3.69 -23.43
C ASN A 169 1.49 -2.61 -23.81
N GLU A 170 2.69 -3.04 -24.22
CA GLU A 170 3.78 -2.12 -24.59
C GLU A 170 3.47 -1.28 -25.84
N ALA A 171 2.70 -1.82 -26.79
CA ALA A 171 2.41 -1.12 -28.05
C ALA A 171 1.46 0.05 -27.82
N ASP A 172 0.49 -0.13 -26.93
CA ASP A 172 -0.51 0.90 -26.59
C ASP A 172 -0.16 1.65 -25.30
N GLN A 173 0.92 1.25 -24.61
CA GLN A 173 1.31 1.72 -23.27
C GLN A 173 0.15 1.68 -22.25
N VAL A 174 -0.58 0.56 -22.21
CA VAL A 174 -1.78 0.40 -21.36
C VAL A 174 -1.58 -0.65 -20.29
N ILE A 175 -1.93 -0.32 -19.04
CA ILE A 175 -2.15 -1.31 -17.98
C ILE A 175 -3.63 -1.65 -17.92
N THR A 176 -3.93 -2.95 -17.96
CA THR A 176 -5.28 -3.46 -17.70
C THR A 176 -5.30 -4.22 -16.36
N ALA A 177 -6.04 -3.69 -15.40
CA ALA A 177 -6.32 -4.33 -14.12
C ALA A 177 -7.73 -4.94 -14.13
N GLN A 178 -8.13 -5.59 -13.03
CA GLN A 178 -9.49 -6.11 -12.88
C GLN A 178 -10.55 -4.99 -12.88
N ASN A 179 -10.27 -3.85 -12.22
CA ASN A 179 -11.27 -2.84 -11.93
C ASN A 179 -11.03 -1.48 -12.64
N TYR A 180 -9.92 -1.35 -13.37
CA TYR A 180 -9.64 -0.15 -14.15
C TYR A 180 -8.67 -0.45 -15.30
N VAL A 181 -8.55 0.52 -16.21
CA VAL A 181 -7.55 0.58 -17.26
C VAL A 181 -6.92 1.96 -17.22
N ILE A 182 -5.58 2.03 -17.28
CA ILE A 182 -4.85 3.30 -17.46
C ILE A 182 -3.94 3.19 -18.69
N GLY A 183 -3.77 4.30 -19.40
CA GLY A 183 -2.88 4.43 -20.55
C GLY A 183 -2.03 5.69 -20.44
N TRP A 184 -0.81 5.61 -20.96
CA TRP A 184 0.10 6.74 -21.09
C TRP A 184 -0.01 7.35 -22.48
N ALA A 185 0.13 8.67 -22.54
CA ALA A 185 0.14 9.38 -23.80
C ALA A 185 1.42 9.10 -24.59
N GLU A 186 1.30 9.09 -25.92
CA GLU A 186 2.45 8.91 -26.81
C GLU A 186 3.36 10.16 -26.87
N ASP A 187 2.81 11.34 -26.59
CA ASP A 187 3.45 12.65 -26.80
C ASP A 187 3.88 13.37 -25.52
N PHE A 188 3.48 12.90 -24.34
CA PHE A 188 3.98 13.35 -23.03
C PHE A 188 3.91 12.19 -22.01
N GLY A 189 4.76 12.17 -20.97
CA GLY A 189 4.77 11.05 -20.02
C GLY A 189 3.81 11.15 -18.85
N GLY A 190 2.59 11.59 -19.14
CA GLY A 190 1.47 11.45 -18.23
C GLY A 190 0.47 10.44 -18.75
N LEU A 191 -0.58 10.21 -17.96
CA LEU A 191 -1.71 9.38 -18.36
C LEU A 191 -2.67 10.22 -19.20
N ASP A 192 -3.25 9.64 -20.25
CA ASP A 192 -4.32 10.23 -21.08
C ASP A 192 -5.53 9.28 -21.22
N TYR A 193 -5.51 8.14 -20.54
CA TYR A 193 -6.61 7.20 -20.52
C TYR A 193 -6.88 6.70 -19.11
N LEU A 194 -8.13 6.74 -18.67
CA LEU A 194 -8.61 6.10 -17.44
C LEU A 194 -10.04 5.60 -17.66
N ALA A 195 -10.23 4.30 -17.58
CA ALA A 195 -11.57 3.70 -17.55
C ALA A 195 -11.79 2.93 -16.25
N LEU A 196 -12.97 3.06 -15.64
CA LEU A 196 -13.32 2.43 -14.37
C LEU A 196 -14.39 1.36 -14.55
N PHE A 197 -14.16 0.15 -14.04
CA PHE A 197 -15.13 -0.96 -14.00
C PHE A 197 -15.86 -1.22 -15.34
N GLY A 198 -15.14 -1.12 -16.46
CA GLY A 198 -15.70 -1.31 -17.81
C GLY A 198 -16.54 -0.14 -18.33
N GLY A 199 -16.52 1.01 -17.65
CA GLY A 199 -17.07 2.27 -18.12
C GLY A 199 -16.26 2.90 -19.27
N PRO A 200 -16.68 4.07 -19.76
CA PRO A 200 -15.92 4.81 -20.77
C PRO A 200 -14.62 5.35 -20.18
N ASP A 201 -13.75 5.81 -21.07
CA ASP A 201 -12.64 6.69 -20.71
C ASP A 201 -13.17 8.01 -20.13
N ILE A 202 -12.53 8.47 -19.06
CA ILE A 202 -12.89 9.67 -18.32
C ILE A 202 -11.72 10.65 -18.15
N LEU A 203 -10.53 10.32 -18.63
CA LEU A 203 -9.34 11.13 -18.44
C LEU A 203 -9.03 11.90 -19.71
N ASP A 204 -8.87 13.21 -19.64
CA ASP A 204 -8.24 13.95 -20.73
C ASP A 204 -6.73 13.77 -20.59
N ARG A 205 -6.18 14.18 -19.44
CA ARG A 205 -4.77 13.94 -19.10
C ARG A 205 -4.43 14.21 -17.64
N THR A 206 -3.33 13.61 -17.19
CA THR A 206 -2.60 14.10 -16.01
C THR A 206 -1.69 15.25 -16.42
N LYS A 207 -1.80 16.38 -15.72
CA LYS A 207 -1.07 17.61 -16.03
C LYS A 207 0.07 17.84 -15.04
N LEU A 208 1.20 18.32 -15.56
CA LEU A 208 2.29 18.89 -14.77
C LEU A 208 2.45 20.34 -15.19
N ARG A 209 2.44 21.27 -14.23
CA ARG A 209 2.70 22.69 -14.53
C ARG A 209 3.71 23.25 -13.55
N ALA A 210 4.79 23.82 -14.07
CA ALA A 210 5.82 24.46 -13.27
C ALA A 210 6.00 25.91 -13.71
N GLU A 211 5.93 26.85 -12.76
CA GLU A 211 6.23 28.25 -13.04
C GLU A 211 7.65 28.57 -12.58
N ILE A 212 8.50 29.03 -13.50
CA ILE A 212 9.89 29.38 -13.23
C ILE A 212 10.09 30.87 -13.52
N SER A 213 10.60 31.60 -12.54
CA SER A 213 10.87 33.02 -12.67
C SER A 213 12.37 33.29 -12.70
N ALA A 214 12.87 33.93 -13.76
CA ALA A 214 14.27 34.34 -13.91
C ALA A 214 14.36 35.74 -14.53
N PHE A 215 15.29 36.58 -14.05
CA PHE A 215 15.51 37.94 -14.57
C PHE A 215 14.24 38.83 -14.66
N GLY A 216 13.29 38.64 -13.74
CA GLY A 216 12.02 39.37 -13.72
C GLY A 216 10.97 38.90 -14.73
N GLN A 217 11.23 37.81 -15.45
CA GLN A 217 10.28 37.15 -16.35
C GLN A 217 9.84 35.83 -15.73
N THR A 218 8.55 35.48 -15.87
CA THR A 218 8.01 34.18 -15.48
C THR A 218 7.69 33.38 -16.73
N GLN A 219 8.15 32.13 -16.76
CA GLN A 219 7.80 31.16 -17.79
C GLN A 219 7.02 30.02 -17.14
N THR A 220 6.03 29.51 -17.87
CA THR A 220 5.30 28.30 -17.51
C THR A 220 5.84 27.16 -18.35
N LEU A 221 6.24 26.09 -17.69
CA LEU A 221 6.50 24.79 -18.29
C LEU A 221 5.28 23.90 -18.02
N THR A 222 4.86 23.14 -19.02
CA THR A 222 3.80 22.14 -18.91
C THR A 222 4.36 20.76 -19.22
N GLU A 223 3.56 19.71 -19.07
CA GLU A 223 3.95 18.36 -19.50
C GLU A 223 4.32 18.29 -20.98
N ASP A 224 3.69 19.10 -21.85
CA ASP A 224 4.05 19.21 -23.28
C ASP A 224 5.48 19.74 -23.52
N ALA A 225 6.09 20.42 -22.53
CA ALA A 225 7.48 20.88 -22.62
C ALA A 225 8.49 19.78 -22.27
N ILE A 226 8.02 18.64 -21.76
CA ILE A 226 8.82 17.45 -21.44
C ILE A 226 8.58 16.44 -22.56
N ASP A 227 9.27 16.69 -23.68
CA ASP A 227 9.21 15.89 -24.90
C ASP A 227 9.40 14.39 -24.60
N THR A 228 8.61 13.56 -25.28
CA THR A 228 8.53 12.09 -25.25
C THR A 228 9.12 11.43 -24.00
N GLN A 229 8.30 10.84 -23.14
CA GLN A 229 8.83 10.07 -22.02
C GLN A 229 8.90 8.58 -22.37
N ASP A 230 10.00 7.95 -21.99
CA ASP A 230 10.17 6.52 -22.15
C ASP A 230 9.37 5.82 -21.04
N VAL A 231 8.21 5.27 -21.40
CA VAL A 231 7.42 4.41 -20.53
C VAL A 231 8.06 3.02 -20.55
N SER A 232 8.82 2.71 -19.49
CA SER A 232 9.54 1.46 -19.32
C SER A 232 8.77 0.50 -18.41
N LEU A 233 8.54 -0.72 -18.89
CA LEU A 233 8.04 -1.81 -18.05
C LEU A 233 9.18 -2.38 -17.21
N ASP A 234 9.12 -2.18 -15.89
CA ASP A 234 10.06 -2.81 -14.97
C ASP A 234 9.58 -4.22 -14.61
N LYS A 235 8.27 -4.41 -14.40
CA LYS A 235 7.70 -5.73 -14.07
C LYS A 235 6.24 -5.84 -14.49
N ALA A 236 5.88 -6.92 -15.16
CA ALA A 236 4.50 -7.35 -15.31
C ALA A 236 4.28 -8.67 -14.55
N GLY A 237 3.55 -8.63 -13.44
CA GLY A 237 3.24 -9.82 -12.66
C GLY A 237 1.77 -9.92 -12.29
N PRO A 238 1.37 -11.03 -11.65
CA PRO A 238 -0.03 -11.34 -11.41
C PRO A 238 -0.66 -10.52 -10.27
N VAL A 239 0.14 -9.86 -9.42
CA VAL A 239 -0.36 -9.01 -8.34
C VAL A 239 -0.27 -7.54 -8.70
N ARG A 240 0.86 -7.12 -9.29
CA ARG A 240 1.07 -5.74 -9.72
C ARG A 240 1.89 -5.63 -10.99
N VAL A 241 1.66 -4.54 -11.71
CA VAL A 241 2.52 -4.06 -12.80
C VAL A 241 3.31 -2.85 -12.29
N ILE A 242 4.61 -2.80 -12.62
CA ILE A 242 5.52 -1.71 -12.24
C ILE A 242 6.02 -1.06 -13.52
N VAL A 243 5.74 0.22 -13.67
CA VAL A 243 6.16 1.04 -14.81
C VAL A 243 6.95 2.24 -14.29
N HIS A 244 8.04 2.55 -14.98
CA HIS A 244 8.86 3.71 -14.75
C HIS A 244 8.81 4.63 -15.97
N VAL A 245 8.66 5.92 -15.72
CA VAL A 245 8.58 6.96 -16.75
C VAL A 245 9.66 7.99 -16.47
N VAL A 246 10.53 8.20 -17.46
CA VAL A 246 11.55 9.26 -17.46
C VAL A 246 11.47 10.09 -18.73
N PRO A 247 11.81 11.39 -18.65
CA PRO A 247 12.06 12.20 -19.83
C PRO A 247 13.10 11.57 -20.75
N SER A 248 12.82 11.53 -22.06
CA SER A 248 13.82 11.13 -23.06
C SER A 248 14.99 12.09 -23.15
N ASP A 249 14.83 13.36 -22.76
CA ASP A 249 15.93 14.33 -22.67
C ASP A 249 16.85 13.94 -21.49
N PRO A 250 18.11 13.52 -21.75
CA PRO A 250 19.03 13.10 -20.69
C PRO A 250 19.36 14.20 -19.67
N ARG A 251 19.07 15.47 -20.01
CA ARG A 251 19.22 16.60 -19.08
C ARG A 251 18.11 16.64 -18.02
N LEU A 252 16.97 16.03 -18.30
CA LEU A 252 15.78 15.99 -17.44
C LEU A 252 15.58 14.65 -16.74
N GLU A 253 16.28 13.59 -17.15
CA GLU A 253 16.20 12.24 -16.56
C GLU A 253 16.37 12.23 -15.03
N ASN A 254 17.28 13.05 -14.50
CA ASN A 254 17.49 13.17 -13.05
C ASN A 254 16.64 14.28 -12.39
N VAL A 255 15.86 15.02 -13.18
CA VAL A 255 15.06 16.16 -12.72
C VAL A 255 13.66 15.73 -12.37
N ILE A 256 13.05 14.88 -13.19
CA ILE A 256 11.72 14.33 -12.94
C ILE A 256 11.67 12.88 -13.36
N SER A 257 11.10 12.06 -12.51
CA SER A 257 10.77 10.67 -12.84
C SER A 257 9.51 10.25 -12.11
N THR A 258 8.79 9.31 -12.70
CA THR A 258 7.58 8.75 -12.10
C THR A 258 7.65 7.24 -12.09
N THR A 259 7.48 6.62 -10.93
CA THR A 259 7.27 5.17 -10.81
C THR A 259 5.82 4.91 -10.44
N THR A 260 5.16 4.03 -11.18
CA THR A 260 3.78 3.60 -10.93
C THR A 260 3.74 2.12 -10.60
N LEU A 261 3.15 1.79 -9.45
CA LEU A 261 2.87 0.42 -9.02
C LEU A 261 1.35 0.21 -9.08
N ALA A 262 0.90 -0.56 -10.06
CA ALA A 262 -0.50 -0.77 -10.39
C ALA A 262 -0.99 -2.13 -9.89
N TYR A 263 -2.02 -2.14 -9.04
CA TYR A 263 -2.66 -3.30 -8.44
C TYR A 263 -4.12 -3.43 -8.93
N ALA A 264 -4.88 -4.42 -8.44
CA ALA A 264 -6.26 -4.68 -8.87
C ALA A 264 -7.21 -3.47 -8.81
N SER A 265 -7.08 -2.61 -7.80
CA SER A 265 -7.99 -1.48 -7.49
C SER A 265 -7.28 -0.33 -6.78
N TYR A 266 -5.97 -0.27 -6.95
CA TYR A 266 -5.09 0.65 -6.27
C TYR A 266 -3.91 0.92 -7.20
N ILE A 267 -3.51 2.17 -7.35
CA ILE A 267 -2.21 2.53 -7.91
C ILE A 267 -1.45 3.36 -6.87
N GLU A 268 -0.15 3.13 -6.82
CA GLU A 268 0.79 4.00 -6.13
C GLU A 268 1.67 4.67 -7.17
N THR A 269 1.74 6.00 -7.12
CA THR A 269 2.57 6.79 -8.03
C THR A 269 3.53 7.63 -7.21
N ILE A 270 4.82 7.47 -7.48
CA ILE A 270 5.89 8.24 -6.86
C ILE A 270 6.47 9.16 -7.93
N THR A 271 6.14 10.45 -7.87
CA THR A 271 6.73 11.46 -8.75
C THR A 271 7.85 12.19 -8.01
N ARG A 272 9.08 11.98 -8.45
CA ARG A 272 10.27 12.63 -7.89
C ARG A 272 10.58 13.88 -8.69
N ILE A 273 10.87 14.99 -8.01
CA ILE A 273 11.25 16.27 -8.63
C ILE A 273 12.50 16.81 -7.94
N ASP A 274 13.55 17.07 -8.71
CA ASP A 274 14.76 17.76 -8.26
C ASP A 274 14.66 19.26 -8.56
N ALA A 275 14.19 20.03 -7.57
CA ALA A 275 14.14 21.49 -7.67
C ALA A 275 15.53 22.13 -7.67
N SER A 276 16.59 21.41 -7.29
CA SER A 276 17.97 21.91 -7.36
C SER A 276 18.51 22.01 -8.79
N ALA A 277 17.85 21.33 -9.75
CA ALA A 277 18.13 21.50 -11.17
C ALA A 277 17.73 22.88 -11.71
N VAL A 278 16.90 23.63 -10.98
CA VAL A 278 16.55 25.02 -11.33
C VAL A 278 17.79 25.91 -11.12
N PRO A 279 18.25 26.64 -12.17
CA PRO A 279 19.44 27.48 -12.05
C PRO A 279 19.33 28.50 -10.91
N SER A 280 20.44 28.81 -10.24
CA SER A 280 20.46 29.75 -9.10
C SER A 280 20.01 31.18 -9.43
N ALA A 281 19.98 31.55 -10.71
CA ALA A 281 19.42 32.83 -11.19
C ALA A 281 17.89 32.79 -11.41
N ALA A 282 17.27 31.64 -11.21
CA ALA A 282 15.85 31.38 -11.36
C ALA A 282 15.23 30.95 -10.03
N THR A 283 13.91 30.96 -9.96
CA THR A 283 13.13 30.57 -8.79
C THR A 283 11.92 29.75 -9.24
N LEU A 284 11.75 28.56 -8.67
CA LEU A 284 10.57 27.72 -8.92
C LEU A 284 9.38 28.29 -8.14
N LYS A 285 8.49 29.02 -8.80
CA LYS A 285 7.36 29.73 -8.18
C LYS A 285 6.25 28.78 -7.78
N SER A 286 5.98 27.78 -8.61
CA SER A 286 4.96 26.79 -8.31
C SER A 286 5.20 25.48 -9.07
N VAL A 287 4.65 24.40 -8.52
CA VAL A 287 4.50 23.10 -9.18
C VAL A 287 3.07 22.61 -8.94
N ARG A 288 2.34 22.32 -10.02
CA ARG A 288 1.01 21.70 -10.03
C ARG A 288 1.14 20.29 -10.60
N LEU A 289 0.55 19.32 -9.91
CA LEU A 289 0.22 18.01 -10.45
C LEU A 289 -1.29 17.84 -10.37
N SER A 290 -1.94 17.62 -11.49
CA SER A 290 -3.40 17.51 -11.53
C SER A 290 -3.88 16.48 -12.54
N THR A 291 -5.17 16.16 -12.50
CA THR A 291 -5.84 15.25 -13.43
C THR A 291 -7.06 15.97 -13.94
N ASP A 292 -7.05 16.20 -15.24
CA ASP A 292 -8.15 16.82 -15.96
C ASP A 292 -9.00 15.74 -16.63
N LEU A 293 -10.32 15.87 -16.50
CA LEU A 293 -11.24 14.84 -16.95
C LEU A 293 -11.79 15.16 -18.33
N LEU A 294 -12.36 14.16 -19.00
CA LEU A 294 -13.12 14.36 -20.22
C LEU A 294 -14.55 14.79 -19.92
N PRO A 295 -15.29 15.35 -20.90
CA PRO A 295 -16.73 15.59 -20.79
C PRO A 295 -17.55 14.33 -20.44
N SER A 296 -17.02 13.13 -20.68
CA SER A 296 -17.63 11.87 -20.26
C SER A 296 -17.73 11.72 -18.73
N ALA A 297 -16.98 12.52 -17.96
CA ALA A 297 -17.07 12.62 -16.51
C ALA A 297 -18.15 13.60 -16.01
N SER A 298 -18.86 14.31 -16.91
CA SER A 298 -19.91 15.26 -16.52
C SER A 298 -21.00 14.60 -15.65
N GLY A 299 -21.38 15.27 -14.56
CA GLY A 299 -22.30 14.75 -13.54
C GLY A 299 -21.62 13.93 -12.43
N ALA A 300 -20.30 13.75 -12.52
CA ALA A 300 -19.50 13.27 -11.40
C ALA A 300 -19.53 14.26 -10.23
N ILE A 301 -19.27 13.77 -9.02
CA ILE A 301 -19.14 14.62 -7.83
C ILE A 301 -17.69 14.62 -7.38
N TYR A 302 -17.09 15.80 -7.34
CA TYR A 302 -15.78 16.04 -6.74
C TYR A 302 -15.92 16.28 -5.24
N TYR A 303 -15.03 15.70 -4.45
CA TYR A 303 -14.84 16.01 -3.04
C TYR A 303 -13.35 16.21 -2.76
N ASP A 304 -13.03 17.05 -1.79
CA ASP A 304 -11.73 17.10 -1.12
C ASP A 304 -11.93 17.41 0.37
N GLU A 305 -10.82 17.57 1.09
CA GLU A 305 -10.88 17.86 2.54
C GLU A 305 -11.64 19.15 2.85
N ASN A 306 -11.58 20.15 1.96
CA ASN A 306 -12.19 21.46 2.15
C ASN A 306 -13.62 21.54 1.58
N THR A 307 -14.00 20.56 0.76
CA THR A 307 -15.25 20.52 -0.02
C THR A 307 -15.99 19.23 0.30
N ALA A 308 -16.22 18.97 1.58
CA ALA A 308 -16.82 17.72 2.03
C ALA A 308 -18.27 17.50 1.54
N ALA A 309 -18.99 18.58 1.21
CA ALA A 309 -20.34 18.51 0.62
C ALA A 309 -20.31 18.09 -0.85
N GLY A 310 -19.16 18.23 -1.51
CA GLY A 310 -18.92 17.99 -2.91
C GLY A 310 -19.44 19.09 -3.83
N VAL A 311 -18.90 19.11 -5.05
CA VAL A 311 -19.37 19.93 -6.18
C VAL A 311 -19.57 19.03 -7.40
N THR A 312 -20.46 19.44 -8.29
CA THR A 312 -20.76 18.65 -9.49
C THR A 312 -19.82 19.09 -10.59
N ILE A 313 -19.14 18.15 -11.23
CA ILE A 313 -18.32 18.43 -12.40
C ILE A 313 -19.28 18.57 -13.59
N ASP A 314 -19.45 19.79 -14.09
CA ASP A 314 -20.37 20.12 -15.19
C ASP A 314 -19.78 21.07 -16.25
N GLY A 315 -18.51 21.44 -16.11
CA GLY A 315 -17.81 22.36 -17.01
C GLY A 315 -18.05 23.83 -16.71
N SER A 316 -18.63 24.15 -15.55
CA SER A 316 -18.91 25.52 -15.09
C SER A 316 -18.13 25.84 -13.81
N PRO A 317 -17.55 27.06 -13.68
CA PRO A 317 -16.70 27.40 -12.53
C PRO A 317 -17.38 27.21 -11.16
N ASP A 318 -16.81 26.34 -10.34
CA ASP A 318 -17.16 26.21 -8.92
C ASP A 318 -16.26 27.06 -8.02
N ASN A 319 -16.76 27.35 -6.81
CA ASN A 319 -15.96 27.96 -5.75
C ASN A 319 -15.46 26.89 -4.75
N VAL A 320 -14.36 26.22 -5.09
CA VAL A 320 -13.67 25.22 -4.25
C VAL A 320 -12.55 25.89 -3.46
N ALA A 321 -12.46 25.60 -2.16
CA ALA A 321 -11.47 26.22 -1.27
C ALA A 321 -10.09 25.53 -1.38
N ALA A 322 -9.09 26.27 -1.86
CA ALA A 322 -7.77 25.74 -2.16
C ALA A 322 -6.86 25.48 -0.93
N THR A 323 -7.03 26.16 0.21
CA THR A 323 -5.99 26.15 1.26
C THR A 323 -6.43 26.22 2.72
N PRO A 324 -5.50 25.82 3.62
CA PRO A 324 -4.51 24.75 3.41
C PRO A 324 -5.21 23.39 3.54
N PHE A 325 -4.64 22.33 2.99
CA PHE A 325 -5.07 20.98 3.33
C PHE A 325 -4.10 20.34 4.34
N ALA A 326 -4.62 19.57 5.29
CA ALA A 326 -3.90 18.83 6.31
C ALA A 326 -3.62 17.38 5.86
N ASP A 327 -4.60 16.73 5.24
CA ASP A 327 -4.63 15.28 4.98
C ASP A 327 -4.61 14.93 3.48
N GLY A 328 -4.63 15.95 2.62
CA GLY A 328 -4.22 15.89 1.21
C GLY A 328 -4.92 14.80 0.42
N TRP A 329 -6.24 14.86 0.30
CA TRP A 329 -6.99 13.89 -0.48
C TRP A 329 -8.04 14.56 -1.37
N ARG A 330 -8.35 13.91 -2.48
CA ARG A 330 -9.49 14.23 -3.35
C ARG A 330 -10.22 12.95 -3.77
N GLN A 331 -11.47 13.11 -4.19
CA GLN A 331 -12.31 12.02 -4.67
C GLN A 331 -13.15 12.51 -5.86
N VAL A 332 -13.27 11.67 -6.88
CA VAL A 332 -14.23 11.87 -7.97
C VAL A 332 -15.14 10.66 -8.05
N SER A 333 -16.45 10.86 -7.90
CA SER A 333 -17.45 9.79 -7.90
C SER A 333 -18.36 9.84 -9.12
N LEU A 334 -18.24 8.83 -9.98
CA LEU A 334 -19.03 8.61 -11.18
C LEU A 334 -19.93 7.37 -11.03
N ASP A 335 -20.89 7.22 -11.94
CA ASP A 335 -21.75 6.02 -11.95
C ASP A 335 -20.96 4.74 -12.27
N SER A 336 -19.93 4.83 -13.12
CA SER A 336 -19.03 3.72 -13.45
C SER A 336 -18.12 3.33 -12.28
N GLY A 337 -17.79 4.26 -11.38
CA GLY A 337 -16.87 4.02 -10.27
C GLY A 337 -16.43 5.30 -9.59
N THR A 338 -15.70 5.15 -8.49
CA THR A 338 -15.14 6.27 -7.73
C THR A 338 -13.62 6.16 -7.67
N THR A 339 -12.92 7.27 -7.91
CA THR A 339 -11.50 7.41 -7.61
C THR A 339 -11.34 8.15 -6.29
N VAL A 340 -10.42 7.70 -5.44
CA VAL A 340 -9.98 8.45 -4.26
C VAL A 340 -8.48 8.54 -4.31
N GLN A 341 -7.92 9.74 -4.36
CA GLN A 341 -6.48 9.96 -4.39
C GLN A 341 -6.03 10.63 -3.09
N VAL A 342 -5.02 10.05 -2.46
CA VAL A 342 -4.38 10.58 -1.25
C VAL A 342 -2.94 10.93 -1.61
N PHE A 343 -2.51 12.13 -1.28
CA PHE A 343 -1.19 12.67 -1.55
C PHE A 343 -0.39 12.79 -0.27
N SER A 344 0.88 12.45 -0.34
CA SER A 344 1.88 12.84 0.64
C SER A 344 3.10 13.44 -0.06
N ILE A 345 3.81 14.30 0.66
CA ILE A 345 4.99 14.98 0.14
C ILE A 345 6.16 14.67 1.06
N GLU A 346 7.14 14.00 0.51
CA GLU A 346 8.40 13.71 1.19
C GLU A 346 9.46 14.77 0.88
N GLY A 347 10.34 15.00 1.85
CA GLY A 347 11.40 16.00 1.78
C GLY A 347 11.07 17.30 2.50
N ASP A 348 11.94 18.30 2.29
CA ASP A 348 11.95 19.56 3.05
C ASP A 348 10.82 20.52 2.67
N LEU A 349 9.96 20.15 1.71
CA LEU A 349 8.90 21.00 1.18
C LEU A 349 7.56 20.73 1.88
N GLN A 350 7.33 21.45 2.97
CA GLN A 350 6.07 21.35 3.73
C GLN A 350 5.21 22.63 3.65
N ALA A 351 5.74 23.73 3.13
CA ALA A 351 5.00 24.99 3.02
C ALA A 351 4.30 25.12 1.66
N GLY A 352 3.16 25.82 1.63
CA GLY A 352 2.52 26.22 0.38
C GLY A 352 1.74 25.12 -0.35
N LYS A 353 1.33 24.06 0.36
CA LYS A 353 0.50 22.96 -0.15
C LYS A 353 -0.96 23.41 -0.27
N GLN A 354 -1.54 23.27 -1.46
CA GLN A 354 -2.90 23.69 -1.77
C GLN A 354 -3.59 22.64 -2.62
N HIS A 355 -4.90 22.49 -2.47
CA HIS A 355 -5.73 21.82 -3.46
C HIS A 355 -5.81 22.71 -4.71
N PHE A 356 -5.70 22.08 -5.87
CA PHE A 356 -6.07 22.69 -7.14
C PHE A 356 -7.41 22.10 -7.57
N TYR A 357 -8.32 22.96 -8.03
CA TYR A 357 -9.58 22.56 -8.67
C TYR A 357 -9.97 23.63 -9.70
N GLN A 358 -10.32 23.20 -10.91
CA GLN A 358 -10.90 24.03 -11.96
C GLN A 358 -11.92 23.21 -12.76
N ASP A 359 -13.13 23.74 -12.89
CA ASP A 359 -14.16 23.21 -13.77
C ASP A 359 -14.63 24.36 -14.66
N ASP A 360 -13.98 24.58 -15.80
CA ASP A 360 -14.30 25.68 -16.71
C ASP A 360 -13.97 25.27 -18.15
N THR A 361 -15.03 25.17 -18.95
CA THR A 361 -14.94 24.81 -20.37
C THR A 361 -14.65 25.99 -21.29
N SER A 362 -14.47 27.18 -20.73
CA SER A 362 -14.00 28.33 -21.48
C SER A 362 -12.60 28.04 -22.02
N PRO A 363 -12.33 28.23 -23.33
CA PRO A 363 -11.00 28.01 -23.88
C PRO A 363 -9.94 28.81 -23.12
N ASP A 364 -8.90 28.13 -22.65
CA ASP A 364 -7.76 28.75 -21.98
C ASP A 364 -6.42 28.33 -22.62
N ASN A 365 -5.31 28.63 -21.95
CA ASN A 365 -3.97 28.23 -22.39
C ASN A 365 -3.49 27.00 -21.59
N ASP A 366 -4.41 26.12 -21.19
CA ASP A 366 -4.07 24.82 -20.63
C ASP A 366 -3.82 23.82 -21.75
N THR A 367 -3.19 22.70 -21.39
CA THR A 367 -2.86 21.61 -22.29
C THR A 367 -4.05 20.67 -22.49
N GLY A 368 -3.96 19.75 -23.45
CA GLY A 368 -5.06 18.85 -23.78
C GLY A 368 -6.06 19.44 -24.75
N ASP A 369 -7.34 19.34 -24.42
CA ASP A 369 -8.42 19.91 -25.23
C ASP A 369 -8.58 21.44 -25.08
N GLY A 370 -7.75 22.07 -24.22
CA GLY A 370 -7.75 23.51 -23.95
C GLY A 370 -8.93 23.95 -23.07
N MET A 371 -9.54 23.00 -22.36
CA MET A 371 -10.58 23.21 -21.36
C MET A 371 -10.14 22.57 -20.03
N ALA A 372 -10.91 22.79 -18.97
CA ALA A 372 -10.74 22.07 -17.71
C ALA A 372 -12.08 21.50 -17.25
N TYR A 373 -12.16 20.19 -17.09
CA TYR A 373 -13.33 19.48 -16.57
C TYR A 373 -12.97 18.83 -15.24
N GLY A 374 -13.33 19.51 -14.14
CA GLY A 374 -12.95 19.09 -12.80
C GLY A 374 -11.44 18.81 -12.62
N ASP A 375 -10.58 19.52 -13.36
CA ASP A 375 -9.12 19.45 -13.25
C ASP A 375 -8.73 19.71 -11.81
N SER A 376 -8.21 18.68 -11.15
CA SER A 376 -7.96 18.74 -9.73
C SER A 376 -6.68 18.05 -9.32
N GLY A 377 -6.15 18.43 -8.16
CA GLY A 377 -4.91 17.85 -7.66
C GLY A 377 -4.21 18.71 -6.63
N LEU A 378 -2.89 18.77 -6.73
CA LEU A 378 -1.98 19.42 -5.79
C LEU A 378 -1.31 20.62 -6.45
N LEU A 379 -1.26 21.74 -5.73
CA LEU A 379 -0.42 22.88 -6.05
C LEU A 379 0.56 23.14 -4.90
N LEU A 380 1.84 23.26 -5.24
CA LEU A 380 2.92 23.68 -4.36
C LEU A 380 3.36 25.08 -4.72
N THR A 381 3.31 26.01 -3.76
CA THR A 381 3.79 27.38 -3.95
C THR A 381 5.17 27.58 -3.34
N ASN A 382 6.08 28.14 -4.13
CA ASN A 382 7.49 28.37 -3.83
C ASN A 382 8.27 27.13 -3.33
N PRO A 383 8.18 25.97 -4.01
CA PRO A 383 9.00 24.81 -3.65
C PRO A 383 10.48 25.08 -3.97
N GLN A 384 11.26 25.59 -3.00
CA GLN A 384 12.67 25.92 -3.20
C GLN A 384 13.60 24.84 -2.65
N GLY A 385 14.58 24.45 -3.50
CA GLY A 385 15.76 23.70 -3.10
C GLY A 385 15.51 22.22 -2.81
N GLY A 386 16.46 21.40 -3.23
CA GLY A 386 16.49 19.97 -2.92
C GLY A 386 15.60 19.11 -3.82
N VAL A 387 15.54 17.83 -3.45
CA VAL A 387 14.75 16.79 -4.10
C VAL A 387 13.55 16.52 -3.20
N PHE A 388 12.36 16.46 -3.80
CA PHE A 388 11.14 16.06 -3.12
C PHE A 388 10.41 14.99 -3.93
N ALA A 389 9.57 14.24 -3.25
CA ALA A 389 8.70 13.26 -3.91
C ALA A 389 7.25 13.56 -3.54
N ILE A 390 6.37 13.48 -4.53
CA ILE A 390 4.93 13.46 -4.33
C ILE A 390 4.51 12.00 -4.49
N ASN A 391 4.12 11.40 -3.37
CA ASN A 391 3.57 10.05 -3.38
C ASN A 391 2.04 10.16 -3.44
N SER A 392 1.44 9.44 -4.38
CA SER A 392 0.01 9.37 -4.57
C SER A 392 -0.46 7.93 -4.44
N ALA A 393 -1.38 7.70 -3.51
CA ALA A 393 -2.17 6.48 -3.41
C ALA A 393 -3.55 6.74 -4.02
N GLN A 394 -3.87 6.11 -5.16
CA GLN A 394 -5.18 6.24 -5.80
C GLN A 394 -5.96 4.92 -5.74
N TYR A 395 -7.11 4.95 -5.09
CA TYR A 395 -8.02 3.81 -4.92
C TYR A 395 -9.17 3.89 -5.92
N PHE A 396 -9.55 2.73 -6.49
CA PHE A 396 -10.66 2.57 -7.42
C PHE A 396 -11.77 1.76 -6.76
N LEU A 397 -12.90 2.41 -6.49
CA LEU A 397 -14.03 1.84 -5.76
C LEU A 397 -15.23 1.63 -6.68
N PRO A 398 -15.99 0.53 -6.52
CA PRO A 398 -17.11 0.26 -7.39
C PRO A 398 -18.25 1.25 -7.15
N ASN A 399 -18.99 1.60 -8.21
CA ASN A 399 -20.15 2.49 -8.19
C ASN A 399 -19.84 3.94 -7.74
N LYS A 400 -20.88 4.77 -7.79
CA LYS A 400 -20.89 6.13 -7.25
C LYS A 400 -20.94 6.11 -5.72
N GLN A 401 -19.80 6.29 -5.07
CA GLN A 401 -19.72 6.39 -3.61
C GLN A 401 -20.15 7.79 -3.15
N GLY A 402 -20.63 7.88 -1.91
CA GLY A 402 -20.65 9.17 -1.19
C GLY A 402 -19.23 9.61 -0.83
N ASN A 403 -19.09 10.73 -0.11
CA ASN A 403 -17.78 11.17 0.36
C ASN A 403 -17.14 10.15 1.32
N VAL A 404 -16.11 9.46 0.85
CA VAL A 404 -15.32 8.47 1.61
C VAL A 404 -13.83 8.86 1.68
N GLY A 405 -13.46 10.02 1.14
CA GLY A 405 -12.06 10.41 0.99
C GLY A 405 -11.30 10.50 2.31
N ALA A 406 -11.93 11.06 3.36
CA ALA A 406 -11.34 11.09 4.70
C ALA A 406 -11.07 9.69 5.30
N VAL A 407 -11.89 8.68 4.95
CA VAL A 407 -11.68 7.30 5.41
C VAL A 407 -10.42 6.71 4.75
N TRP A 408 -10.27 6.89 3.44
CA TRP A 408 -9.11 6.40 2.71
C TRP A 408 -7.82 7.16 3.02
N SER A 409 -7.91 8.47 3.26
CA SER A 409 -6.79 9.25 3.78
C SER A 409 -6.35 8.72 5.15
N GLY A 410 -7.29 8.48 6.07
CA GLY A 410 -6.99 7.86 7.37
C GLY A 410 -6.36 6.46 7.24
N ASN A 411 -6.80 5.65 6.28
CA ASN A 411 -6.18 4.35 5.98
C ASN A 411 -4.73 4.53 5.51
N SER A 412 -4.47 5.43 4.55
CA SER A 412 -3.14 5.70 4.01
C SER A 412 -2.16 6.22 5.07
N GLN A 413 -2.62 7.07 5.99
CA GLN A 413 -1.81 7.57 7.11
C GLN A 413 -1.51 6.52 8.18
N GLN A 414 -2.30 5.44 8.24
CA GLN A 414 -2.13 4.35 9.18
C GLN A 414 -2.12 3.03 8.42
N PRO A 415 -1.05 2.73 7.65
CA PRO A 415 -1.00 1.53 6.80
C PRO A 415 -1.13 0.25 7.63
N LEU A 416 -1.58 -0.84 6.99
CA LEU A 416 -1.62 -2.16 7.63
C LEU A 416 -0.25 -2.52 8.24
N VAL A 417 -0.26 -3.00 9.49
CA VAL A 417 0.96 -3.40 10.19
C VAL A 417 1.27 -4.86 9.85
N VAL A 418 2.41 -5.09 9.21
CA VAL A 418 2.88 -6.42 8.80
C VAL A 418 3.94 -6.92 9.79
N GLY A 419 3.65 -8.04 10.44
CA GLY A 419 4.59 -8.76 11.30
C GLY A 419 4.99 -10.09 10.67
N VAL A 420 6.29 -10.35 10.58
CA VAL A 420 6.82 -11.58 9.98
C VAL A 420 7.51 -12.40 11.06
N ALA A 421 7.18 -13.69 11.15
CA ALA A 421 7.81 -14.63 12.06
C ALA A 421 8.30 -15.86 11.31
N ASP A 422 9.59 -16.16 11.44
CA ASP A 422 10.13 -17.45 11.01
C ASP A 422 9.56 -18.57 11.90
N LYS A 423 8.83 -19.48 11.26
CA LYS A 423 8.13 -20.62 11.85
C LYS A 423 8.60 -21.94 11.23
N GLY A 424 9.76 -21.96 10.60
CA GLY A 424 10.36 -23.22 10.18
C GLY A 424 10.47 -24.19 11.36
N ASP A 425 10.17 -25.46 11.13
CA ASP A 425 10.48 -26.57 12.02
C ASP A 425 12.02 -26.70 12.08
N LYS A 426 12.67 -25.82 12.84
CA LYS A 426 14.13 -25.85 13.07
C LYS A 426 14.56 -27.01 13.99
N GLY A 427 13.82 -28.13 13.93
CA GLY A 427 13.77 -29.15 14.97
C GLY A 427 13.09 -28.63 16.22
N ASP A 428 12.54 -29.53 17.04
CA ASP A 428 12.05 -29.23 18.38
C ASP A 428 13.16 -28.58 19.24
N LEU A 429 13.35 -27.27 19.12
CA LEU A 429 13.76 -26.46 20.26
C LEU A 429 12.56 -26.45 21.19
N THR A 430 12.42 -27.56 21.92
CA THR A 430 11.76 -27.67 23.20
C THR A 430 11.86 -26.30 23.85
N ALA A 431 10.74 -25.59 23.96
CA ALA A 431 10.72 -24.29 24.60
C ALA A 431 11.19 -24.49 26.04
N ILE A 432 12.48 -24.29 26.31
CA ILE A 432 13.00 -24.21 27.67
C ILE A 432 12.47 -22.86 28.18
N TYR A 433 11.30 -22.91 28.82
CA TYR A 433 10.81 -21.83 29.66
C TYR A 433 11.82 -21.65 30.81
N LEU A 434 12.80 -20.77 30.63
CA LEU A 434 13.57 -20.22 31.74
C LEU A 434 12.81 -18.99 32.25
N PRO A 435 12.23 -19.01 33.46
CA PRO A 435 11.71 -17.79 34.07
C PRO A 435 12.90 -16.88 34.41
N LEU A 436 13.11 -15.85 33.59
CA LEU A 436 14.07 -14.80 33.88
C LEU A 436 13.46 -13.83 34.92
N LEU A 437 13.63 -14.15 36.21
CA LEU A 437 13.51 -13.17 37.29
C LEU A 437 14.89 -12.53 37.49
N LEU A 438 15.14 -11.42 36.81
CA LEU A 438 16.20 -10.49 37.20
C LEU A 438 15.53 -9.31 37.91
N GLN A 439 15.47 -9.37 39.23
CA GLN A 439 15.37 -8.14 40.01
C GLN A 439 16.78 -7.52 40.13
N PRO A 440 16.96 -6.24 39.80
CA PRO A 440 18.19 -5.55 40.12
C PRO A 440 18.28 -5.33 41.64
N THR A 441 19.36 -5.78 42.26
CA THR A 441 19.73 -5.39 43.62
C THR A 441 20.12 -3.91 43.60
N PRO A 442 19.50 -3.03 44.40
CA PRO A 442 20.02 -1.68 44.63
C PRO A 442 21.32 -1.77 45.45
N GLY A 443 22.23 -0.85 45.17
CA GLY A 443 23.65 -0.94 45.53
C GLY A 443 23.99 -1.06 47.02
N GLN A 444 25.18 -1.62 47.24
CA GLN A 444 26.12 -1.27 48.30
C GLN A 444 27.49 -1.02 47.69
#